data_AF-A0A1N6SJ99-F1
#
_entry.id   AF-A0A1N6SJ99-F1
#
_cell.length_a   1.000
_cell.length_b   1.000
_cell.length_c   1.000
_cell.angle_alpha   90.00
_cell.angle_beta   90.00
_cell.angle_gamma   90.00
#
_symmetry.space_group_name_H-M   'P 1'
#
loop_
_entity.id
_entity.type
_entity.pdbx_description
1 polymer ?
#
loop_
_entity_poly.entity_id
_entity_poly.type
_entity_poly.pdbx_seq_one_letter_code
_entity_poly.pdbx_strand_id
1 'polypeptide(L)'
;MPAFKRSTRHVDIEPAIHYSARMLRARDSHRDSHNTQAMHQKIRDAVTAELATDQRILAIYLLGSAASGRLRADSDIDIAIMTQPGIHISELDRAQIAAALSYRLGRQVDLGMLSSRNLVYANEVLHTGIQLYSRDPGAAALYAANLLGLYLEFNEGRQEILNAYTI
;
A
#
# COMPACT_ATOMS: atom_id res chain seq x y z
N MET A 1 -64.96 48.43 20.84
CA MET A 1 -64.82 47.78 19.52
C MET A 1 -63.39 47.99 19.02
N PRO A 2 -62.75 47.00 18.36
CA PRO A 2 -61.30 46.80 18.38
C PRO A 2 -60.58 47.35 17.14
N ALA A 3 -59.26 47.56 17.25
CA ALA A 3 -58.34 47.53 16.10
C ALA A 3 -57.00 46.93 16.54
N PHE A 4 -56.86 45.63 16.28
CA PHE A 4 -55.68 44.79 16.51
C PHE A 4 -54.63 45.12 15.44
N LYS A 5 -53.50 45.74 15.80
CA LYS A 5 -52.35 45.92 14.90
C LYS A 5 -51.22 44.96 15.29
N ARG A 6 -50.76 44.26 14.26
CA ARG A 6 -49.98 43.02 14.29
C ARG A 6 -48.54 43.24 14.78
N SER A 7 -48.11 42.39 15.70
CA SER A 7 -46.71 42.21 16.11
C SER A 7 -45.96 41.47 15.00
N THR A 8 -44.97 42.14 14.41
CA THR A 8 -43.98 41.55 13.50
C THR A 8 -43.01 40.71 14.30
N ARG A 9 -43.17 39.38 14.24
CA ARG A 9 -42.10 38.45 14.62
C ARG A 9 -41.05 38.46 13.50
N HIS A 10 -39.83 38.89 13.80
CA HIS A 10 -38.67 38.51 13.01
C HIS A 10 -38.55 36.99 13.09
N VAL A 11 -38.69 36.34 11.93
CA VAL A 11 -38.26 34.96 11.76
C VAL A 11 -36.84 35.05 11.21
N ASP A 12 -35.86 34.76 12.06
CA ASP A 12 -34.48 34.58 11.64
C ASP A 12 -34.44 33.38 10.69
N ILE A 13 -34.21 33.66 9.41
CA ILE A 13 -33.95 32.63 8.41
C ILE A 13 -32.44 32.39 8.45
N GLU A 14 -31.98 31.44 9.24
CA GLU A 14 -30.59 30.96 9.16
C GLU A 14 -30.33 30.45 7.72
N PRO A 15 -29.22 30.84 7.07
CA PRO A 15 -28.91 30.36 5.73
C PRO A 15 -28.43 28.91 5.78
N ALA A 16 -29.21 28.03 5.15
CA ALA A 16 -28.98 26.59 4.95
C ALA A 16 -27.75 26.25 4.06
N ILE A 17 -26.64 26.98 4.18
CA ILE A 17 -25.49 26.87 3.25
C ILE A 17 -24.28 26.16 3.88
N HIS A 18 -24.28 25.90 5.20
CA HIS A 18 -23.15 25.24 5.87
C HIS A 18 -23.15 23.69 5.83
N TYR A 19 -24.22 23.03 5.37
CA TYR A 19 -24.29 21.56 5.31
C TYR A 19 -23.63 20.94 4.07
N SER A 20 -23.40 21.71 3.02
CA SER A 20 -22.92 21.20 1.72
C SER A 20 -21.44 20.81 1.74
N ALA A 21 -20.57 21.58 2.39
CA ALA A 21 -19.12 21.30 2.42
C ALA A 21 -18.76 20.04 3.24
N ARG A 22 -19.51 19.76 4.33
CA ARG A 22 -19.30 18.56 5.16
C ARG A 22 -19.85 17.30 4.50
N MET A 23 -20.95 17.40 3.74
CA MET A 23 -21.47 16.30 2.94
C MET A 23 -20.65 16.01 1.67
N LEU A 24 -20.07 17.04 1.03
CA LEU A 24 -19.17 16.85 -0.12
C LEU A 24 -17.91 16.11 0.31
N ARG A 25 -17.26 16.53 1.41
CA ARG A 25 -16.10 15.81 1.96
C ARG A 25 -16.41 14.37 2.40
N ALA A 26 -17.60 14.13 2.96
CA ALA A 26 -18.03 12.79 3.34
C ALA A 26 -18.34 11.88 2.13
N ARG A 27 -18.92 12.44 1.05
CA ARG A 27 -19.17 11.75 -0.22
C ARG A 27 -17.88 11.43 -0.97
N ASP A 28 -16.91 12.35 -0.97
CA ASP A 28 -15.60 12.13 -1.58
C ASP A 28 -14.82 11.04 -0.81
N SER A 29 -14.79 11.09 0.54
CA SER A 29 -14.15 10.05 1.34
C SER A 29 -14.76 8.64 1.17
N HIS A 30 -16.08 8.55 0.92
CA HIS A 30 -16.74 7.28 0.67
C HIS A 30 -16.49 6.75 -0.75
N ARG A 31 -16.37 7.62 -1.77
CA ARG A 31 -15.97 7.24 -3.13
C ARG A 31 -14.50 6.84 -3.22
N ASP A 32 -13.61 7.56 -2.52
CA ASP A 32 -12.17 7.31 -2.54
C ASP A 32 -11.80 5.97 -1.89
N SER A 33 -12.50 5.59 -0.81
CA SER A 33 -12.33 4.28 -0.16
C SER A 33 -12.81 3.11 -1.02
N HIS A 34 -13.94 3.25 -1.73
CA HIS A 34 -14.41 2.23 -2.67
C HIS A 34 -13.47 2.08 -3.88
N ASN A 35 -12.94 3.20 -4.39
CA ASN A 35 -11.98 3.18 -5.49
C ASN A 35 -10.65 2.52 -5.09
N THR A 36 -10.19 2.78 -3.87
CA THR A 36 -8.98 2.15 -3.30
C THR A 36 -9.15 0.64 -3.17
N GLN A 37 -10.26 0.18 -2.58
CA GLN A 37 -10.54 -1.24 -2.40
C GLN A 37 -10.61 -1.99 -3.75
N ALA A 38 -11.28 -1.38 -4.75
CA ALA A 38 -11.37 -1.94 -6.09
C ALA A 38 -10.00 -2.02 -6.78
N MET A 39 -9.14 -1.02 -6.60
CA MET A 39 -7.78 -1.04 -7.13
C MET A 39 -6.91 -2.11 -6.46
N HIS A 40 -6.96 -2.25 -5.13
CA HIS A 40 -6.27 -3.33 -4.42
C HIS A 40 -6.68 -4.70 -4.94
N GLN A 41 -7.98 -4.89 -5.16
CA GLN A 41 -8.46 -6.15 -5.71
C GLN A 41 -7.96 -6.37 -7.13
N LYS A 42 -8.02 -5.36 -8.00
CA LYS A 42 -7.46 -5.43 -9.36
C LYS A 42 -5.98 -5.80 -9.36
N ILE A 43 -5.19 -5.21 -8.46
CA ILE A 43 -3.75 -5.52 -8.31
C ILE A 43 -3.57 -6.95 -7.84
N ARG A 44 -4.31 -7.38 -6.81
CA ARG A 44 -4.26 -8.76 -6.31
C ARG A 44 -4.59 -9.77 -7.41
N ASP A 45 -5.63 -9.51 -8.21
CA ASP A 45 -6.07 -10.38 -9.29
C ASP A 45 -5.01 -10.46 -10.39
N ALA A 46 -4.45 -9.33 -10.82
CA ALA A 46 -3.38 -9.29 -11.83
C ALA A 46 -2.13 -10.03 -11.37
N VAL A 47 -1.71 -9.80 -10.12
CA VAL A 47 -0.55 -10.46 -9.51
C VAL A 47 -0.78 -11.97 -9.41
N THR A 48 -1.96 -12.39 -8.95
CA THR A 48 -2.29 -13.81 -8.83
C THR A 48 -2.32 -14.48 -10.20
N ALA A 49 -2.93 -13.84 -11.20
CA ALA A 49 -3.01 -14.38 -12.56
C ALA A 49 -1.63 -14.50 -13.23
N GLU A 50 -0.73 -13.53 -13.01
CA GLU A 50 0.59 -13.54 -13.61
C GLU A 50 1.57 -14.47 -12.89
N LEU A 51 1.52 -14.51 -11.55
CA LEU A 51 2.63 -15.02 -10.74
C LEU A 51 2.29 -16.26 -9.89
N ALA A 52 1.01 -16.63 -9.75
CA ALA A 52 0.67 -17.79 -8.92
C ALA A 52 1.16 -19.14 -9.48
N THR A 53 1.47 -19.22 -10.78
CA THR A 53 2.01 -20.44 -11.42
C THR A 53 3.52 -20.56 -11.28
N ASP A 54 4.23 -19.45 -11.04
CA ASP A 54 5.68 -19.44 -10.87
C ASP A 54 6.05 -20.03 -9.50
N GLN A 55 6.58 -21.25 -9.51
CA GLN A 55 6.95 -22.00 -8.30
C GLN A 55 8.12 -21.37 -7.53
N ARG A 56 8.85 -20.43 -8.16
CA ARG A 56 9.95 -19.70 -7.52
C ARG A 56 9.44 -18.70 -6.49
N ILE A 57 8.19 -18.26 -6.59
CA ILE A 57 7.60 -17.23 -5.74
C ILE A 57 6.94 -17.86 -4.52
N LEU A 58 7.30 -17.34 -3.34
CA LEU A 58 6.76 -17.72 -2.04
C LEU A 58 5.67 -16.75 -1.58
N ALA A 59 5.92 -15.44 -1.64
CA ALA A 59 4.94 -14.42 -1.27
C ALA A 59 5.15 -13.13 -2.08
N ILE A 60 4.09 -12.31 -2.16
CA ILE A 60 4.09 -11.05 -2.91
C ILE A 60 3.43 -9.97 -2.05
N TYR A 61 4.03 -8.78 -2.02
CA TYR A 61 3.60 -7.65 -1.21
C TYR A 61 3.38 -6.41 -2.08
N LEU A 62 2.35 -5.64 -1.77
CA LEU A 62 2.11 -4.29 -2.29
C LEU A 62 2.70 -3.26 -1.32
N LEU A 63 3.39 -2.25 -1.84
CA LEU A 63 4.06 -1.22 -1.05
C LEU A 63 3.46 0.19 -1.29
N GLY A 64 4.02 1.16 -0.57
CA GLY A 64 3.96 2.57 -0.92
C GLY A 64 2.57 3.22 -0.84
N SER A 65 2.35 4.22 -1.70
CA SER A 65 1.08 4.96 -1.79
C SER A 65 -0.10 4.04 -2.12
N ALA A 66 0.18 2.91 -2.77
CA ALA A 66 -0.79 1.88 -3.05
C ALA A 66 -1.23 1.15 -1.79
N ALA A 67 -0.30 0.69 -0.94
CA ALA A 67 -0.62 0.06 0.34
C ALA A 67 -1.38 1.00 1.31
N SER A 68 -1.04 2.29 1.33
CA SER A 68 -1.63 3.26 2.27
C SER A 68 -2.98 3.87 1.84
N GLY A 69 -3.54 3.43 0.70
CA GLY A 69 -4.83 3.92 0.19
C GLY A 69 -4.82 5.39 -0.24
N ARG A 70 -3.63 5.93 -0.51
CA ARG A 70 -3.40 7.31 -1.00
C ARG A 70 -2.87 7.31 -2.43
N LEU A 71 -3.26 6.30 -3.20
CA LEU A 71 -2.89 6.17 -4.60
C LEU A 71 -3.40 7.39 -5.35
N ARG A 72 -2.48 8.26 -5.77
CA ARG A 72 -2.78 9.28 -6.76
C ARG A 72 -2.86 8.59 -8.13
N ALA A 73 -3.59 9.19 -9.07
CA ALA A 73 -3.80 8.60 -10.39
C ALA A 73 -2.51 8.35 -11.18
N ASP A 74 -1.40 8.99 -10.79
CA ASP A 74 -0.09 9.00 -11.45
C ASP A 74 1.01 8.18 -10.73
N SER A 75 0.84 7.75 -9.47
CA SER A 75 1.90 7.03 -8.73
C SER A 75 2.23 5.65 -9.31
N ASP A 76 3.48 5.23 -9.37
CA ASP A 76 3.84 3.86 -9.74
C ASP A 76 3.30 2.81 -8.74
N ILE A 77 3.22 1.54 -9.16
CA ILE A 77 2.79 0.42 -8.33
C ILE A 77 4.02 -0.34 -7.84
N ASP A 78 4.38 -0.15 -6.58
CA ASP A 78 5.51 -0.82 -5.95
C ASP A 78 5.12 -2.22 -5.46
N ILE A 79 5.79 -3.26 -6.00
CA ILE A 79 5.56 -4.66 -5.64
C ILE A 79 6.86 -5.29 -5.16
N ALA A 80 6.75 -6.10 -4.11
CA ALA A 80 7.84 -6.89 -3.57
C ALA A 80 7.60 -8.38 -3.77
N ILE A 81 8.62 -9.13 -4.19
CA ILE A 81 8.58 -10.59 -4.26
C ILE A 81 9.50 -11.20 -3.20
N MET A 82 8.95 -12.13 -2.43
CA MET A 82 9.69 -13.10 -1.63
C MET A 82 9.78 -14.41 -2.42
N THR A 83 11.00 -14.88 -2.68
CA THR A 83 11.23 -16.17 -3.36
C THR A 83 11.26 -17.32 -2.37
N GLN A 84 11.14 -18.53 -2.90
CA GLN A 84 11.48 -19.74 -2.16
C GLN A 84 12.96 -19.68 -1.71
N PRO A 85 13.31 -20.29 -0.54
CA PRO A 85 14.68 -20.31 -0.06
C PRO A 85 15.66 -20.84 -1.10
N GLY A 86 16.79 -20.13 -1.29
CA GLY A 86 17.84 -20.51 -2.25
C GLY A 86 17.51 -20.21 -3.72
N ILE A 87 16.31 -19.71 -4.03
CA ILE A 87 15.93 -19.35 -5.40
C ILE A 87 16.30 -17.91 -5.72
N HIS A 88 16.97 -17.76 -6.86
CA HIS A 88 17.32 -16.47 -7.46
C HIS A 88 16.45 -16.21 -8.69
N ILE A 89 15.86 -15.02 -8.76
CA ILE A 89 15.21 -14.50 -9.98
C ILE A 89 16.24 -13.62 -10.69
N SER A 90 16.52 -13.90 -11.96
CA SER A 90 17.45 -13.09 -12.74
C SER A 90 16.92 -11.67 -12.95
N GLU A 91 17.80 -10.69 -13.19
CA GLU A 91 17.34 -9.32 -13.52
C GLU A 91 16.49 -9.30 -14.80
N LEU A 92 16.75 -10.20 -15.76
CA LEU A 92 15.93 -10.35 -16.95
C LEU A 92 14.52 -10.84 -16.61
N ASP A 93 14.40 -11.89 -15.80
CA ASP A 93 13.09 -12.41 -15.36
C ASP A 93 12.34 -11.34 -14.54
N ARG A 94 13.05 -10.63 -13.66
CA ARG A 94 12.49 -9.53 -12.87
C ARG A 94 11.93 -8.43 -13.77
N ALA A 95 12.69 -8.01 -14.79
CA ALA A 95 12.24 -7.02 -15.76
C ALA A 95 11.03 -7.51 -16.58
N GLN A 96 11.02 -8.80 -16.97
CA GLN A 96 9.88 -9.40 -17.69
C GLN A 96 8.61 -9.43 -16.83
N ILE A 97 8.72 -9.81 -15.56
CA ILE A 97 7.61 -9.80 -14.61
C ILE A 97 7.07 -8.38 -14.43
N ALA A 98 7.96 -7.41 -14.20
CA ALA A 98 7.59 -6.00 -14.04
C ALA A 98 6.86 -5.47 -15.29
N ALA A 99 7.36 -5.77 -16.49
CA ALA A 99 6.73 -5.37 -17.74
C ALA A 99 5.35 -6.03 -17.95
N ALA A 100 5.22 -7.33 -17.66
CA ALA A 100 3.95 -8.05 -17.79
C ALA A 100 2.88 -7.51 -16.84
N LEU A 101 3.24 -7.28 -15.57
CA LEU A 101 2.36 -6.65 -14.59
C LEU A 101 1.99 -5.23 -15.01
N SER A 102 2.96 -4.45 -15.49
CA SER A 102 2.73 -3.08 -15.95
C SER A 102 1.72 -3.02 -17.10
N TYR A 103 1.87 -3.93 -18.07
CA TYR A 103 0.96 -4.07 -19.20
C TYR A 103 -0.47 -4.41 -18.75
N ARG A 104 -0.64 -5.37 -17.82
CA ARG A 104 -1.96 -5.76 -17.31
C ARG A 104 -2.62 -4.68 -16.46
N LEU A 105 -1.84 -3.95 -15.67
CA LEU A 105 -2.35 -2.93 -14.76
C LEU A 105 -2.56 -1.58 -15.46
N GLY A 106 -1.90 -1.36 -16.60
CA GLY A 106 -1.90 -0.10 -17.35
C GLY A 106 -1.12 1.01 -16.64
N ARG A 107 -0.20 0.65 -15.74
CA ARG A 107 0.59 1.54 -14.88
C ARG A 107 1.96 0.93 -14.68
N GLN A 108 3.00 1.73 -14.53
CA GLN A 108 4.34 1.21 -14.27
C GLN A 108 4.37 0.45 -12.93
N VAL A 109 5.04 -0.69 -12.94
CA VAL A 109 5.25 -1.56 -11.79
C VAL A 109 6.74 -1.60 -11.47
N ASP A 110 7.08 -1.14 -10.28
CA ASP A 110 8.44 -1.21 -9.75
C ASP A 110 8.54 -2.45 -8.88
N LEU A 111 9.36 -3.41 -9.32
CA LEU A 111 9.46 -4.72 -8.71
C LEU A 111 10.73 -4.82 -7.85
N GLY A 112 10.60 -5.03 -6.56
CA GLY A 112 11.72 -5.31 -5.65
C GLY A 112 11.76 -6.76 -5.17
N MET A 113 12.94 -7.21 -4.75
CA MET A 113 13.18 -8.57 -4.26
C MET A 113 13.47 -8.55 -2.75
N LEU A 114 12.78 -9.38 -1.97
CA LEU A 114 13.07 -9.54 -0.54
C LEU A 114 14.23 -10.51 -0.37
N SER A 115 15.27 -10.07 0.33
CA SER A 115 16.42 -10.91 0.64
C SER A 115 17.15 -10.44 1.89
N SER A 116 18.03 -11.29 2.40
CA SER A 116 18.99 -10.92 3.46
C SER A 116 20.08 -9.93 2.98
N ARG A 117 20.18 -9.65 1.68
CA ARG A 117 21.15 -8.69 1.13
C ARG A 117 20.65 -7.23 1.17
N ASN A 118 19.37 -7.01 1.41
CA ASN A 118 18.74 -5.70 1.44
C ASN A 118 17.81 -5.55 2.65
N LEU A 119 18.33 -5.79 3.85
CA LEU A 119 17.57 -5.86 5.10
C LEU A 119 16.73 -4.61 5.41
N VAL A 120 17.21 -3.42 5.07
CA VAL A 120 16.42 -2.17 5.24
C VAL A 120 15.14 -2.20 4.39
N TYR A 121 15.27 -2.57 3.12
CA TYR A 121 14.13 -2.71 2.20
C TYR A 121 13.21 -3.86 2.64
N ALA A 122 13.77 -5.02 3.01
CA ALA A 122 12.99 -6.15 3.51
C ALA A 122 12.19 -5.76 4.76
N ASN A 123 12.80 -5.03 5.70
CA ASN A 123 12.13 -4.53 6.90
C ASN A 123 10.97 -3.59 6.57
N GLU A 124 11.15 -2.66 5.62
CA GLU A 124 10.09 -1.76 5.16
C GLU A 124 8.91 -2.53 4.55
N VAL A 125 9.20 -3.49 3.66
CA VAL A 125 8.16 -4.32 3.03
C VAL A 125 7.37 -5.08 4.09
N LEU A 126 8.05 -5.75 5.00
CA LEU A 126 7.41 -6.62 5.98
C LEU A 126 6.61 -5.83 7.03
N HIS A 127 7.00 -4.59 7.32
CA HIS A 127 6.28 -3.73 8.28
C HIS A 127 5.11 -2.97 7.67
N THR A 128 5.23 -2.52 6.42
CA THR A 128 4.27 -1.57 5.81
C THR A 128 3.49 -2.15 4.64
N GLY A 129 3.99 -3.23 4.04
CA GLY A 129 3.42 -3.83 2.85
C GLY A 129 2.15 -4.64 3.13
N ILE A 130 1.25 -4.67 2.15
CA ILE A 130 0.07 -5.54 2.15
C ILE A 130 0.43 -6.82 1.41
N GLN A 131 0.37 -7.97 2.09
CA GLN A 131 0.56 -9.26 1.43
C GLN A 131 -0.60 -9.53 0.45
N LEU A 132 -0.29 -9.60 -0.84
CA LEU A 132 -1.25 -9.85 -1.91
C LEU A 132 -1.43 -11.34 -2.17
N TYR A 133 -0.34 -12.10 -2.07
CA TYR A 133 -0.28 -13.53 -2.38
C TYR A 133 0.72 -14.23 -1.47
N SER A 134 0.42 -15.48 -1.11
CA SER A 134 1.36 -16.38 -0.45
C SER A 134 1.07 -17.82 -0.87
N ARG A 135 2.09 -18.50 -1.36
CA ARG A 135 2.02 -19.92 -1.76
C ARG A 135 1.93 -20.84 -0.54
N ASP A 136 2.77 -20.56 0.46
CA ASP A 136 2.79 -21.25 1.74
C ASP A 136 2.87 -20.20 2.86
N PRO A 137 1.74 -19.87 3.51
CA PRO A 137 1.70 -18.86 4.58
C PRO A 137 2.65 -19.17 5.75
N GLY A 138 2.86 -20.44 6.08
CA GLY A 138 3.75 -20.85 7.17
C GLY A 138 5.22 -20.59 6.82
N ALA A 139 5.63 -21.02 5.63
CA ALA A 139 6.99 -20.78 5.13
C ALA A 139 7.26 -19.28 4.92
N ALA A 140 6.29 -18.52 4.40
CA ALA A 140 6.41 -17.07 4.24
C ALA A 140 6.57 -16.35 5.58
N ALA A 141 5.76 -16.70 6.59
CA ALA A 141 5.84 -16.13 7.93
C ALA A 141 7.18 -16.45 8.60
N LEU A 142 7.67 -17.68 8.47
CA LEU A 142 8.97 -18.09 9.00
C LEU A 142 10.12 -17.31 8.33
N TYR A 143 10.08 -17.15 7.01
CA TYR A 143 11.11 -16.39 6.32
C TYR A 143 11.06 -14.90 6.67
N ALA A 144 9.88 -14.31 6.78
CA ALA A 144 9.70 -12.95 7.26
C ALA A 144 10.30 -12.76 8.67
N ALA A 145 10.02 -13.66 9.61
CA ALA A 145 10.59 -13.63 10.96
C ALA A 145 12.12 -13.66 10.95
N ASN A 146 12.72 -14.52 10.11
CA ASN A 146 14.17 -14.59 9.95
C ASN A 146 14.77 -13.28 9.41
N LEU A 147 14.15 -12.67 8.38
CA LEU A 147 14.62 -11.39 7.82
C LEU A 147 14.54 -10.26 8.85
N LEU A 148 13.49 -10.23 9.66
CA LEU A 148 13.34 -9.25 10.74
C LEU A 148 14.39 -9.46 11.84
N GLY A 149 14.68 -10.71 12.22
CA GLY A 149 15.77 -11.02 13.15
C GLY A 149 17.13 -10.52 12.65
N LEU A 150 17.46 -10.82 11.40
CA LEU A 150 18.69 -10.34 10.77
C LEU A 150 18.76 -8.80 10.69
N TYR A 151 17.63 -8.14 10.46
CA TYR A 151 17.56 -6.68 10.48
C TYR A 151 17.85 -6.11 11.88
N LEU A 152 17.34 -6.72 12.95
CA LEU A 152 17.62 -6.30 14.31
C LEU A 152 19.13 -6.40 14.62
N GLU A 153 19.75 -7.53 14.30
CA GLU A 153 21.21 -7.72 14.45
C GLU A 153 22.01 -6.70 13.63
N PHE A 154 21.61 -6.48 12.37
CA PHE A 154 22.22 -5.47 11.51
C PHE A 154 22.10 -4.05 12.09
N ASN A 155 20.96 -3.71 12.67
CA ASN A 155 20.72 -2.39 13.24
C ASN A 155 21.48 -2.16 14.55
N GLU A 156 21.60 -3.19 15.39
CA GLU A 156 22.45 -3.16 16.59
C GLU A 156 23.91 -2.90 16.23
N GLY A 157 24.46 -3.66 15.27
CA GLY A 157 25.84 -3.48 14.82
C GLY A 157 26.14 -2.12 14.18
N ARG A 158 25.11 -1.36 13.78
CA ARG A 158 25.24 -0.02 13.20
C ARG A 158 25.05 1.11 14.19
N GLN A 159 24.63 0.85 15.43
CA GLN A 159 24.43 1.91 16.43
C GLN A 159 25.71 2.70 16.68
N GLU A 160 26.86 2.02 16.75
CA GLU A 160 28.16 2.69 16.91
C GLU A 160 28.47 3.66 15.76
N ILE A 161 28.14 3.26 14.52
CA ILE A 161 28.35 4.08 13.34
C ILE A 161 27.37 5.28 13.34
N LEU A 162 26.09 5.06 13.61
CA LEU A 162 25.08 6.13 13.63
C LEU A 162 25.38 7.17 14.72
N ASN A 163 25.84 6.73 15.89
CA ASN A 163 26.25 7.62 16.97
C ASN A 163 27.44 8.50 16.57
N ALA A 164 28.38 7.98 15.76
CA ALA A 164 29.52 8.76 15.27
C ALA A 164 29.13 9.88 14.28
N TYR A 165 27.96 9.80 13.63
CA TYR A 165 27.44 10.83 12.72
C TYR A 165 26.38 11.74 13.36
N THR A 166 26.07 11.54 14.64
CA THR A 166 25.18 12.42 15.41
C THR A 166 26.05 13.40 16.19
N ILE A 167 26.30 14.57 15.60
CA ILE A 167 27.07 15.69 16.18
C ILE A 167 26.21 16.46 17.19
#